data_AF-A0A1Q3LM11-F1
#
_entry.id   AF-A0A1Q3LM11-F1
#
_cell.length_a   1.000
_cell.length_b   1.000
_cell.length_c   1.000
_cell.angle_alpha   90.00
_cell.angle_beta   90.00
_cell.angle_gamma   90.00
#
_symmetry.space_group_name_H-M   'P 1'
#
loop_
_entity.id
_entity.type
_entity.pdbx_description
1 polymer ?
#
loop_
_entity_poly.entity_id
_entity_poly.type
_entity_poly.pdbx_seq_one_letter_code
_entity_poly.pdbx_strand_id
1 'polypeptide(L)'
;MLATLKGYFFPERIRSRVELARFVSGEASYVAQRSTYEFSRNTLAWYGQAAFGDPKFNEAFAVCRWEAFAALAADMMTILRFFLDAGPEFDPALLQVHADVLGEYPAPVHRPDGWGDRHAALLGRFAGTTSSHRPDLKAMGHRTGLLIHECAPARSKNAEEERAVLAAAATFGLISFSDRLPKRLDRAALRVALRHAA
;
A
#
# COMPACT_ATOMS: atom_id res chain seq x y z
N MET A 1 -18.64 -26.52 9.54
CA MET A 1 -17.41 -27.05 8.90
C MET A 1 -17.45 -26.97 7.38
N LEU A 2 -18.43 -27.55 6.67
CA LEU A 2 -18.50 -27.52 5.20
C LEU A 2 -18.62 -26.10 4.60
N ALA A 3 -19.41 -25.21 5.20
CA ALA A 3 -19.50 -23.80 4.78
C ALA A 3 -18.18 -23.04 5.01
N THR A 4 -17.49 -23.33 6.11
CA THR A 4 -16.18 -22.74 6.46
C THR A 4 -15.07 -23.21 5.52
N LEU A 5 -15.06 -24.51 5.17
CA LEU A 5 -14.18 -25.09 4.17
C LEU A 5 -14.48 -24.52 2.77
N LYS A 6 -15.76 -24.40 2.40
CA LYS A 6 -16.16 -23.80 1.12
C LYS A 6 -15.73 -22.33 1.04
N GLY A 7 -15.89 -21.54 2.10
CA GLY A 7 -15.41 -20.16 2.16
C GLY A 7 -13.88 -20.05 2.17
N TYR A 8 -13.17 -21.07 2.66
CA TYR A 8 -11.70 -21.14 2.59
C TYR A 8 -11.20 -21.44 1.17
N PHE A 9 -11.84 -22.37 0.46
CA PHE A 9 -11.47 -22.73 -0.92
C PHE A 9 -12.04 -21.79 -1.99
N PHE A 10 -13.18 -21.15 -1.71
CA PHE A 10 -13.91 -20.24 -2.60
C PHE A 10 -14.34 -18.99 -1.82
N PRO A 11 -13.40 -18.13 -1.43
CA PRO A 11 -13.73 -16.90 -0.73
C PRO A 11 -14.68 -16.06 -1.59
N GLU A 12 -15.71 -15.50 -0.95
CA GLU A 12 -16.60 -14.57 -1.64
C GLU A 12 -15.81 -13.37 -2.17
N ARG A 13 -16.16 -12.94 -3.38
CA ARG A 13 -15.54 -11.77 -3.99
C ARG A 13 -15.99 -10.54 -3.24
N ILE A 14 -15.05 -9.63 -3.01
CA ILE A 14 -15.26 -8.34 -2.34
C ILE A 14 -16.22 -7.49 -3.17
N ARG A 15 -17.28 -7.00 -2.53
CA ARG A 15 -18.39 -6.28 -3.17
C ARG A 15 -18.67 -4.92 -2.55
N SER A 16 -18.20 -4.68 -1.33
CA SER A 16 -18.45 -3.45 -0.58
C SER A 16 -17.21 -2.58 -0.40
N ARG A 17 -17.43 -1.28 -0.15
CA ARG A 17 -16.39 -0.29 0.17
C ARG A 17 -15.55 -0.70 1.39
N VAL A 18 -16.21 -1.19 2.44
CA VAL A 18 -15.57 -1.58 3.70
C VAL A 18 -14.67 -2.80 3.52
N GLU A 19 -15.13 -3.82 2.79
CA GLU A 19 -14.31 -4.99 2.47
C GLU A 19 -13.13 -4.62 1.57
N LEU A 20 -13.32 -3.68 0.63
CA LEU A 20 -12.24 -3.17 -0.21
C LEU A 20 -11.17 -2.45 0.62
N ALA A 21 -11.56 -1.60 1.57
CA ALA A 21 -10.63 -0.92 2.48
C ALA A 21 -9.81 -1.94 3.28
N ARG A 22 -10.45 -2.92 3.93
CA ARG A 22 -9.75 -3.98 4.68
C ARG A 22 -8.80 -4.79 3.82
N PHE A 23 -9.21 -5.13 2.58
CA PHE A 23 -8.35 -5.85 1.65
C PHE A 23 -7.09 -5.05 1.31
N VAL A 24 -7.24 -3.77 0.97
CA VAL A 24 -6.09 -2.92 0.63
C VAL A 24 -5.19 -2.70 1.84
N SER A 25 -5.77 -2.46 3.02
CA SER A 25 -5.03 -2.32 4.27
C SER A 25 -4.17 -3.56 4.57
N GLY A 26 -4.75 -4.76 4.44
CA GLY A 26 -4.02 -6.01 4.62
C GLY A 26 -2.87 -6.18 3.62
N GLU A 27 -3.11 -5.92 2.34
CA GLU A 27 -2.07 -6.06 1.30
C GLU A 27 -0.97 -5.00 1.46
N ALA A 28 -1.32 -3.73 1.68
CA ALA A 28 -0.37 -2.65 1.85
C ALA A 28 0.47 -2.83 3.11
N SER A 29 -0.15 -3.20 4.24
CA SER A 29 0.57 -3.44 5.50
C SER A 29 1.50 -4.64 5.40
N TYR A 30 1.10 -5.71 4.71
CA TYR A 30 1.97 -6.87 4.47
C TYR A 30 3.21 -6.48 3.66
N VAL A 31 3.02 -5.80 2.51
CA VAL A 31 4.14 -5.40 1.65
C VAL A 31 5.04 -4.40 2.37
N ALA A 32 4.48 -3.42 3.08
CA ALA A 32 5.23 -2.42 3.84
C ALA A 32 6.10 -3.08 4.91
N GLN A 33 5.50 -3.94 5.75
CA GLN A 33 6.23 -4.61 6.83
C GLN A 33 7.31 -5.52 6.29
N ARG A 34 6.98 -6.34 5.28
CA ARG A 34 7.93 -7.28 4.68
C ARG A 34 9.12 -6.55 4.06
N SER A 35 8.87 -5.57 3.20
CA SER A 35 9.93 -4.84 2.50
C SER A 35 10.84 -4.08 3.46
N THR A 36 10.29 -3.35 4.42
CA THR A 36 11.08 -2.57 5.40
C THR A 36 11.86 -3.47 6.36
N TYR A 37 11.26 -4.57 6.84
CA TYR A 37 11.91 -5.50 7.74
C TYR A 37 13.01 -6.32 7.05
N GLU A 38 12.71 -6.94 5.91
CA GLU A 38 13.68 -7.73 5.16
C GLU A 38 14.86 -6.87 4.73
N PHE A 39 14.60 -5.65 4.23
CA PHE A 39 15.65 -4.68 3.91
C PHE A 39 16.52 -4.38 5.13
N SER A 40 15.92 -3.92 6.23
CA SER A 40 16.67 -3.51 7.42
C SER A 40 17.48 -4.67 8.00
N ARG A 41 16.88 -5.85 8.10
CA ARG A 41 17.57 -7.06 8.59
C ARG A 41 18.74 -7.46 7.70
N ASN A 42 18.55 -7.46 6.38
CA ASN A 42 19.60 -7.86 5.44
C ASN A 42 20.74 -6.83 5.40
N THR A 43 20.41 -5.53 5.46
CA THR A 43 21.39 -4.44 5.49
C THR A 43 22.23 -4.44 6.77
N LEU A 44 21.61 -4.74 7.92
CA LEU A 44 22.31 -4.78 9.22
C LEU A 44 23.11 -6.07 9.42
N ALA A 45 22.75 -7.14 8.71
CA ALA A 45 23.36 -8.47 8.82
C ALA A 45 23.52 -8.90 10.30
N TRP A 46 24.75 -9.12 10.75
CA TRP A 46 25.07 -9.57 12.12
C TRP A 46 24.66 -8.59 13.22
N TYR A 47 24.49 -7.30 12.90
CA TYR A 47 24.11 -6.26 13.86
C TYR A 47 22.58 -6.13 14.04
N GLY A 48 21.78 -6.93 13.31
CA GLY A 48 20.32 -6.82 13.32
C GLY A 48 19.71 -6.94 14.71
N GLN A 49 20.10 -7.94 15.51
CA GLN A 49 19.53 -8.14 16.85
C GLN A 49 19.80 -6.96 17.79
N ALA A 50 21.02 -6.41 17.77
CA ALA A 50 21.37 -5.26 18.58
C ALA A 50 20.57 -4.01 18.16
N ALA A 51 20.47 -3.76 16.86
CA ALA A 51 19.73 -2.62 16.32
C ALA A 51 18.23 -2.71 16.64
N PHE A 52 17.58 -3.86 16.45
CA PHE A 52 16.17 -4.03 16.81
C PHE A 52 15.92 -4.02 18.34
N GLY A 53 16.97 -4.15 19.15
CA GLY A 53 16.90 -3.92 20.60
C GLY A 53 17.00 -2.44 21.01
N ASP A 54 17.42 -1.55 20.11
CA ASP A 54 17.57 -0.11 20.38
C ASP A 54 16.23 0.63 20.21
N PRO A 55 15.71 1.29 21.26
CA PRO A 55 14.49 2.11 21.16
C PRO A 55 14.54 3.16 20.06
N LYS A 56 15.68 3.83 19.84
CA LYS A 56 15.80 4.88 18.82
C LYS A 56 15.72 4.33 17.40
N PHE A 57 16.31 3.16 17.19
CA PHE A 57 16.17 2.46 15.92
C PHE A 57 14.71 2.08 15.67
N ASN A 58 14.02 1.58 16.70
CA ASN A 58 12.61 1.19 16.58
C ASN A 58 11.67 2.37 16.34
N GLU A 59 11.95 3.55 16.91
CA GLU A 59 11.21 4.79 16.63
C GLU A 59 11.34 5.18 15.15
N ALA A 60 12.57 5.24 14.63
CA ALA A 60 12.80 5.54 13.21
C ALA A 60 12.23 4.44 12.28
N PHE A 61 12.33 3.17 12.69
CA PHE A 61 11.75 2.06 11.96
C PHE A 61 10.22 2.11 11.93
N ALA A 62 9.58 2.57 13.01
CA ALA A 62 8.14 2.79 13.03
C ALA A 62 7.72 3.86 12.02
N VAL A 63 8.45 4.97 11.92
CA VAL A 63 8.22 6.00 10.89
C VAL A 63 8.32 5.38 9.50
N CYS A 64 9.41 4.66 9.20
CA CYS A 64 9.61 4.00 7.92
C CYS A 64 8.45 3.07 7.54
N ARG A 65 7.96 2.24 8.47
CA ARG A 65 6.83 1.33 8.22
C ARG A 65 5.53 2.07 7.90
N TRP A 66 5.26 3.15 8.63
CA TRP A 66 4.06 3.96 8.42
C TRP A 66 4.08 4.70 7.07
N GLU A 67 5.21 5.31 6.72
CA GLU A 67 5.36 5.99 5.43
C GLU A 67 5.28 5.00 4.27
N ALA A 68 5.90 3.82 4.40
CA ALA A 68 5.81 2.74 3.43
C ALA A 68 4.36 2.26 3.24
N PHE A 69 3.63 2.05 4.34
CA PHE A 69 2.23 1.65 4.33
C PHE A 69 1.35 2.65 3.58
N ALA A 70 1.47 3.94 3.90
CA ALA A 70 0.68 4.98 3.24
C ALA A 70 1.02 5.11 1.74
N ALA A 71 2.30 5.03 1.38
CA ALA A 71 2.73 5.07 -0.02
C ALA A 71 2.18 3.88 -0.83
N LEU A 72 2.28 2.66 -0.28
CA LEU A 72 1.76 1.44 -0.92
C LEU A 72 0.23 1.46 -1.02
N ALA A 73 -0.48 1.93 0.00
CA ALA A 73 -1.93 2.09 -0.06
C ALA A 73 -2.34 3.05 -1.20
N ALA A 74 -1.65 4.19 -1.35
CA ALA A 74 -1.90 5.14 -2.43
C ALA A 74 -1.60 4.56 -3.83
N ASP A 75 -0.54 3.75 -3.95
CA ASP A 75 -0.22 3.03 -5.17
C ASP A 75 -1.29 1.97 -5.51
N MET A 76 -1.75 1.22 -4.51
CA MET A 76 -2.83 0.24 -4.67
C MET A 76 -4.17 0.90 -5.05
N MET A 77 -4.47 2.09 -4.52
CA MET A 77 -5.64 2.88 -4.94
C MET A 77 -5.56 3.28 -6.42
N THR A 78 -4.38 3.68 -6.87
CA THR A 78 -4.14 3.96 -8.29
C THR A 78 -4.42 2.74 -9.15
N ILE A 79 -3.91 1.56 -8.76
CA ILE A 79 -4.17 0.30 -9.47
C ILE A 79 -5.66 -0.04 -9.48
N LEU A 80 -6.35 0.13 -8.36
CA LEU A 80 -7.79 -0.10 -8.26
C LEU A 80 -8.60 0.81 -9.17
N ARG A 81 -8.25 2.10 -9.23
CA ARG A 81 -8.89 3.04 -10.15
C ARG A 81 -8.86 2.53 -11.58
N PHE A 82 -7.71 2.04 -12.04
CA PHE A 82 -7.58 1.44 -13.37
C PHE A 82 -8.30 0.11 -13.52
N PHE A 83 -8.18 -0.79 -12.55
CA PHE A 83 -8.87 -2.09 -12.58
C PHE A 83 -10.38 -1.93 -12.67
N LEU A 84 -10.93 -0.94 -11.97
CA LEU A 84 -12.35 -0.61 -12.00
C LEU A 84 -12.77 0.11 -13.29
N ASP A 85 -11.84 0.67 -14.07
CA ASP A 85 -12.08 1.64 -15.15
C ASP A 85 -12.86 2.85 -14.62
N ALA A 86 -12.40 3.36 -13.49
CA ALA A 86 -13.00 4.46 -12.76
C ALA A 86 -12.52 5.79 -13.35
N GLY A 87 -13.47 6.63 -13.75
CA GLY A 87 -13.22 8.03 -14.11
C GLY A 87 -13.22 8.95 -12.88
N PRO A 88 -13.08 10.27 -13.09
CA PRO A 88 -13.04 11.26 -12.02
C PRO A 88 -14.24 11.22 -11.06
N GLU A 89 -15.39 10.72 -11.52
CA GLU A 89 -16.60 10.58 -10.70
C GLU A 89 -16.44 9.60 -9.52
N PHE A 90 -15.43 8.74 -9.55
CA PHE A 90 -15.12 7.79 -8.48
C PHE A 90 -14.01 8.29 -7.53
N ASP A 91 -13.32 9.37 -7.88
CA ASP A 91 -12.14 9.84 -7.14
C ASP A 91 -12.47 10.15 -5.66
N PRO A 92 -13.60 10.79 -5.30
CA PRO A 92 -13.98 10.99 -3.89
C PRO A 92 -14.20 9.68 -3.14
N ALA A 93 -14.88 8.71 -3.76
CA ALA A 93 -15.14 7.42 -3.13
C ALA A 93 -13.85 6.61 -2.92
N LEU A 94 -12.94 6.62 -3.91
CA LEU A 94 -11.63 5.97 -3.80
C LEU A 94 -10.73 6.66 -2.76
N LEU A 95 -10.79 7.99 -2.67
CA LEU A 95 -10.12 8.73 -1.60
C LEU A 95 -10.66 8.34 -0.23
N GLN A 96 -11.97 8.16 -0.10
CA GLN A 96 -12.55 7.71 1.15
C GLN A 96 -12.12 6.28 1.50
N VAL A 97 -12.00 5.36 0.52
CA VAL A 97 -11.40 4.03 0.78
C VAL A 97 -9.97 4.17 1.32
N HIS A 98 -9.17 5.05 0.72
CA HIS A 98 -7.82 5.30 1.19
C HIS A 98 -7.79 5.90 2.61
N ALA A 99 -8.70 6.82 2.92
CA ALA A 99 -8.83 7.37 4.26
C ALA A 99 -9.22 6.28 5.28
N ASP A 100 -10.17 5.41 4.93
CA ASP A 100 -10.57 4.28 5.77
C ASP A 100 -9.41 3.28 5.98
N VAL A 101 -8.58 3.05 4.96
CA VAL A 101 -7.36 2.21 5.07
C VAL A 101 -6.37 2.81 6.07
N LEU A 102 -6.09 4.11 5.98
CA LEU A 102 -5.13 4.76 6.88
C LEU A 102 -5.70 4.98 8.29
N GLY A 103 -7.02 5.06 8.42
CA GLY A 103 -7.75 5.19 9.68
C GLY A 103 -8.07 3.87 10.37
N GLU A 104 -7.77 2.71 9.77
CA GLU A 104 -7.98 1.39 10.40
C GLU A 104 -7.10 1.18 11.64
N TYR A 105 -5.98 1.91 11.72
CA TYR A 105 -5.02 1.83 12.81
C TYR A 105 -4.96 3.15 13.59
N PRO A 106 -4.45 3.12 14.84
CA PRO A 106 -4.18 4.34 15.59
C PRO A 106 -3.27 5.29 14.80
N ALA A 107 -3.55 6.59 14.90
CA ALA A 107 -2.72 7.61 14.27
C ALA A 107 -1.25 7.48 14.75
N PRO A 108 -0.27 7.47 13.83
CA PRO A 108 1.11 7.29 14.22
C PRO A 108 1.66 8.56 14.86
N VAL A 109 2.51 8.39 15.88
CA VAL A 109 3.03 9.49 16.72
C VAL A 109 3.70 10.60 15.90
N HIS A 110 4.40 10.24 14.81
CA HIS A 110 5.10 11.21 13.95
C HIS A 110 4.17 11.99 13.00
N ARG A 111 2.85 11.74 13.03
CA ARG A 111 1.84 12.46 12.23
C ARG A 111 0.70 12.99 13.11
N PRO A 112 0.95 14.02 13.93
CA PRO A 112 -0.09 14.60 14.79
C PRO A 112 -1.27 15.17 13.98
N ASP A 113 -1.02 15.67 12.77
CA ASP A 113 -2.04 16.25 11.88
C ASP A 113 -2.69 15.20 10.95
N GLY A 114 -2.35 13.91 11.11
CA GLY A 114 -2.89 12.81 10.32
C GLY A 114 -2.31 12.70 8.91
N TRP A 115 -3.17 12.31 7.95
CA TRP A 115 -2.77 11.86 6.60
C TRP A 115 -3.23 12.80 5.48
N GLY A 116 -3.63 14.04 5.80
CA GLY A 116 -4.18 14.98 4.83
C GLY A 116 -3.26 15.27 3.64
N ASP A 117 -1.95 15.36 3.87
CA ASP A 117 -0.93 15.48 2.83
C ASP A 117 -0.94 14.29 1.85
N ARG A 118 -1.11 13.07 2.37
CA ARG A 118 -1.16 11.84 1.55
C ARG A 118 -2.46 11.73 0.77
N HIS A 119 -3.57 12.19 1.34
CA HIS A 119 -4.86 12.30 0.65
C HIS A 119 -4.78 13.29 -0.52
N ALA A 120 -4.22 14.48 -0.29
CA ALA A 120 -4.01 15.47 -1.34
C ALA A 120 -3.07 14.97 -2.44
N ALA A 121 -1.97 14.30 -2.07
CA ALA A 121 -1.04 13.70 -3.03
C ALA A 121 -1.71 12.60 -3.87
N LEU A 122 -2.60 11.79 -3.30
CA LEU A 122 -3.36 10.78 -4.05
C LEU A 122 -4.30 11.42 -5.07
N LEU A 123 -5.05 12.45 -4.69
CA LEU A 123 -5.89 13.20 -5.63
C LEU A 123 -5.06 13.82 -6.77
N GLY A 124 -3.87 14.35 -6.46
CA GLY A 124 -2.95 14.86 -7.47
C GLY A 124 -2.51 13.80 -8.49
N ARG A 125 -2.43 12.51 -8.10
CA ARG A 125 -2.14 11.39 -9.02
C ARG A 125 -3.33 11.06 -9.93
N PHE A 126 -4.55 11.25 -9.44
CA PHE A 126 -5.76 11.01 -10.23
C PHE A 126 -5.99 12.13 -11.25
N ALA A 127 -5.70 13.38 -10.87
CA ALA A 127 -5.76 14.54 -11.74
C ALA A 127 -4.78 14.40 -12.92
N GLY A 128 -5.30 14.18 -14.13
CA GLY A 128 -4.51 14.03 -15.36
C GLY A 128 -4.40 12.59 -15.87
N THR A 129 -4.96 11.62 -15.17
CA THR A 129 -4.91 10.21 -15.56
C THR A 129 -6.25 9.75 -16.16
N THR A 130 -6.27 9.45 -17.45
CA THR A 130 -7.43 8.83 -18.11
C THR A 130 -7.49 7.34 -17.79
N SER A 131 -8.70 6.75 -17.73
CA SER A 131 -8.88 5.34 -17.38
C SER A 131 -8.30 4.36 -18.42
N SER A 132 -8.01 4.84 -19.63
CA SER A 132 -7.37 4.10 -20.72
C SER A 132 -5.86 3.86 -20.53
N HIS A 133 -5.21 4.57 -19.62
CA HIS A 133 -3.79 4.38 -19.32
C HIS A 133 -3.60 3.11 -18.46
N ARG A 134 -2.47 2.42 -18.60
CA ARG A 134 -2.11 1.33 -17.68
C ARG A 134 -1.15 1.88 -16.62
N PRO A 135 -1.30 1.51 -15.34
CA PRO A 135 -0.36 1.95 -14.32
C PRO A 135 1.04 1.41 -14.63
N ASP A 136 2.05 2.27 -14.66
CA ASP A 136 3.46 1.86 -14.71
C ASP A 136 3.89 1.41 -13.30
N LEU A 137 3.70 0.11 -13.03
CA LEU A 137 4.02 -0.48 -11.74
C LEU A 137 5.51 -0.38 -11.38
N LYS A 138 6.40 -0.34 -12.38
CA LYS A 138 7.84 -0.20 -12.17
C LYS A 138 8.17 1.22 -11.71
N ALA A 139 7.60 2.24 -12.36
CA ALA A 139 7.77 3.62 -11.93
C ALA A 139 7.15 3.88 -10.55
N MET A 140 5.99 3.29 -10.26
CA MET A 140 5.34 3.35 -8.94
C MET A 140 6.22 2.71 -7.88
N GLY A 141 6.64 1.46 -8.10
CA GLY A 141 7.52 0.74 -7.18
C GLY A 141 8.85 1.45 -6.97
N HIS A 142 9.42 2.07 -8.00
CA HIS A 142 10.61 2.91 -7.86
C HIS A 142 10.41 4.10 -6.93
N ARG A 143 9.34 4.89 -7.11
CA ARG A 143 9.03 6.03 -6.23
C ARG A 143 8.82 5.58 -4.78
N THR A 144 8.08 4.50 -4.57
CA THR A 144 7.84 3.96 -3.23
C THR A 144 9.12 3.39 -2.61
N GLY A 145 9.98 2.74 -3.40
CA GLY A 145 11.29 2.26 -2.94
C GLY A 145 12.22 3.39 -2.51
N LEU A 146 12.23 4.53 -3.22
CA LEU A 146 12.98 5.73 -2.82
C LEU A 146 12.47 6.28 -1.47
N LEU A 147 11.15 6.38 -1.29
CA LEU A 147 10.58 6.82 -0.02
C LEU A 147 10.95 5.88 1.13
N ILE A 148 10.87 4.57 0.93
CA ILE A 148 11.28 3.60 1.94
C ILE A 148 12.76 3.78 2.28
N HIS A 149 13.60 3.95 1.26
CA HIS A 149 15.03 4.21 1.45
C HIS A 149 15.22 5.46 2.31
N GLU A 150 14.62 6.60 1.96
CA GLU A 150 14.73 7.85 2.69
C GLU A 150 14.38 7.69 4.18
N CYS A 151 13.32 6.95 4.50
CA CYS A 151 12.89 6.74 5.89
C CYS A 151 13.63 5.60 6.62
N ALA A 152 14.30 4.68 5.92
CA ALA A 152 14.87 3.50 6.54
C ALA A 152 16.00 3.86 7.52
N PRO A 153 15.99 3.31 8.76
CA PRO A 153 17.05 3.56 9.73
C PRO A 153 18.33 2.78 9.44
N ALA A 154 18.27 1.76 8.57
CA ALA A 154 19.41 0.99 8.12
C ALA A 154 20.02 1.59 6.85
N ARG A 155 21.35 1.61 6.79
CA ARG A 155 22.16 2.11 5.66
C ARG A 155 23.35 1.19 5.41
N SER A 156 23.64 0.92 4.16
CA SER A 156 24.85 0.30 3.65
C SER A 156 25.71 1.34 2.94
N LYS A 157 26.82 0.89 2.36
CA LYS A 157 27.71 1.73 1.57
C LYS A 157 27.24 1.91 0.11
N ASN A 158 26.25 1.14 -0.35
CA ASN A 158 25.78 1.14 -1.74
C ASN A 158 24.32 1.61 -1.85
N ALA A 159 24.12 2.92 -1.78
CA ALA A 159 22.77 3.51 -1.84
C ALA A 159 22.01 3.21 -3.14
N GLU A 160 22.71 2.98 -4.26
CA GLU A 160 22.07 2.65 -5.53
C GLU A 160 21.43 1.25 -5.47
N GLU A 161 22.18 0.26 -5.01
CA GLU A 161 21.69 -1.11 -4.83
C GLU A 161 20.53 -1.18 -3.84
N GLU A 162 20.60 -0.44 -2.73
CA GLU A 162 19.50 -0.37 -1.75
C GLU A 162 18.20 0.11 -2.36
N ARG A 163 18.27 1.22 -3.11
CA ARG A 163 17.10 1.78 -3.80
C ARG A 163 16.56 0.81 -4.83
N ALA A 164 17.43 0.11 -5.56
CA ALA A 164 17.03 -0.90 -6.54
C ALA A 164 16.30 -2.08 -5.88
N VAL A 165 16.81 -2.60 -4.75
CA VAL A 165 16.19 -3.70 -4.00
C VAL A 165 14.83 -3.29 -3.44
N LEU A 166 14.73 -2.12 -2.83
CA LEU A 166 13.47 -1.59 -2.30
C LEU A 166 12.44 -1.32 -3.40
N ALA A 167 12.90 -0.74 -4.53
CA ALA A 167 12.06 -0.54 -5.70
C ALA A 167 11.52 -1.86 -6.26
N ALA A 168 12.36 -2.89 -6.35
CA ALA A 168 11.96 -4.22 -6.79
C ALA A 168 10.94 -4.84 -5.84
N ALA A 169 11.18 -4.78 -4.52
CA ALA A 169 10.26 -5.30 -3.51
C ALA A 169 8.87 -4.64 -3.60
N ALA A 170 8.82 -3.31 -3.71
CA ALA A 170 7.57 -2.58 -3.91
C ALA A 170 6.89 -2.95 -5.24
N THR A 171 7.65 -2.99 -6.35
CA THR A 171 7.14 -3.36 -7.67
C THR A 171 6.49 -4.74 -7.68
N PHE A 172 7.17 -5.76 -7.13
CA PHE A 172 6.62 -7.11 -7.06
C PHE A 172 5.40 -7.20 -6.14
N GLY A 173 5.38 -6.44 -5.05
CA GLY A 173 4.19 -6.30 -4.20
C GLY A 173 2.98 -5.76 -4.98
N LEU A 174 3.18 -4.70 -5.77
CA LEU A 174 2.15 -4.09 -6.61
C LEU A 174 1.69 -5.00 -7.75
N ILE A 175 2.60 -5.75 -8.38
CA ILE A 175 2.26 -6.77 -9.40
C ILE A 175 1.39 -7.86 -8.76
N SER A 176 1.82 -8.42 -7.62
CA SER A 176 1.05 -9.44 -6.91
C SER A 176 -0.34 -8.94 -6.51
N PHE A 177 -0.43 -7.68 -6.05
CA PHE A 177 -1.73 -7.06 -5.74
C PHE A 177 -2.63 -6.98 -6.98
N SER A 178 -2.09 -6.45 -8.10
CA SER A 178 -2.81 -6.33 -9.37
C SER A 178 -3.32 -7.69 -9.88
N ASP A 179 -2.50 -8.74 -9.81
CA ASP A 179 -2.85 -10.09 -10.28
C ASP A 179 -3.97 -10.75 -9.45
N ARG A 180 -4.14 -10.35 -8.18
CA ARG A 180 -5.19 -10.86 -7.31
C ARG A 180 -6.55 -10.23 -7.59
N LEU A 181 -6.60 -8.99 -8.11
CA LEU A 181 -7.86 -8.24 -8.26
C LEU A 181 -8.94 -8.98 -9.05
N PRO A 182 -8.66 -9.58 -10.23
CA PRO A 182 -9.67 -10.29 -11.02
C PRO A 182 -10.28 -11.50 -10.30
N LYS A 183 -9.57 -12.08 -9.34
CA LYS A 183 -10.03 -13.24 -8.55
C LYS A 183 -10.75 -12.80 -7.27
N ARG A 184 -10.32 -11.69 -6.66
CA ARG A 184 -10.79 -11.26 -5.34
C ARG A 184 -11.92 -10.23 -5.38
N LEU A 185 -12.03 -9.43 -6.44
CA LEU A 185 -12.96 -8.29 -6.48
C LEU A 185 -14.13 -8.54 -7.43
N ASP A 186 -15.35 -8.26 -7.00
CA ASP A 186 -16.51 -8.16 -7.89
C ASP A 186 -16.55 -6.74 -8.47
N ARG A 187 -15.98 -6.56 -9.67
CA ARG A 187 -15.82 -5.24 -10.30
C ARG A 187 -17.16 -4.53 -10.51
N ALA A 188 -18.20 -5.25 -10.93
CA ALA A 188 -19.51 -4.66 -11.20
C ALA A 188 -20.16 -4.18 -9.89
N ALA A 189 -20.17 -5.04 -8.86
CA ALA A 189 -20.72 -4.68 -7.56
C ALA A 189 -19.96 -3.51 -6.91
N LEU A 190 -18.63 -3.49 -6.99
CA LEU A 190 -17.83 -2.39 -6.43
C LEU A 190 -18.08 -1.06 -7.14
N ARG A 191 -18.24 -1.05 -8.47
CA ARG A 191 -18.62 0.18 -9.19
C ARG A 191 -19.97 0.72 -8.72
N VAL A 192 -20.94 -0.15 -8.44
CA VAL A 192 -22.22 0.25 -7.86
C VAL A 192 -22.02 0.79 -6.44
N ALA A 193 -21.31 0.06 -5.58
CA ALA A 193 -21.09 0.43 -4.19
C ALA A 193 -20.36 1.77 -4.02
N LEU A 194 -19.37 2.06 -4.88
CA LEU A 194 -18.58 3.29 -4.83
C LEU A 194 -19.35 4.51 -5.36
N ARG A 195 -20.29 4.33 -6.31
CA ARG A 195 -21.14 5.43 -6.82
C ARG A 195 -22.15 5.95 -5.81
N HIS A 196 -22.64 5.10 -4.91
CA HIS A 196 -23.61 5.50 -3.88
C HIS A 196 -22.96 6.11 -2.64
N ALA A 197 -21.63 6.17 -2.60
CA ALA A 197 -20.85 6.69 -1.50
C ALA A 197 -20.21 8.07 -1.80
N ALA A 198 -20.40 8.58 -3.03
CA ALA A 198 -19.99 9.91 -3.47
C ALA A 198 -21.18 10.88 -3.37
#